data_AF-A0A6B3HBE3-F1
#
_entry.id   AF-A0A6B3HBE3-F1
#
_cell.length_a   1.000
_cell.length_b   1.000
_cell.length_c   1.000
_cell.angle_alpha   90.00
_cell.angle_beta   90.00
_cell.angle_gamma   90.00
#
_symmetry.space_group_name_H-M   'P 1'
#
loop_
_entity.id
_entity.type
_entity.pdbx_description
1 polymer ?
#
loop_
_entity_poly.entity_id
_entity_poly.type
_entity_poly.pdbx_seq_one_letter_code
_entity_poly.pdbx_strand_id
1 'polypeptide(L)'
;MPRDQRKNIFIIGMDEANRRTLEAVPDADGHRLHPLLSVKELQEDATTVDELLGRARAVLDAHEGSIDAIVGYWDFPVSTLVPLLS
;
A
#
# COMPACT_ATOMS: atom_id res chain seq x y z
N MET A 1 -16.04 -7.00 15.48
CA MET A 1 -14.79 -6.69 16.19
C MET A 1 -14.81 -5.22 16.61
N PRO A 2 -14.28 -4.85 17.80
CA PRO A 2 -14.09 -3.44 18.15
C PRO A 2 -13.26 -2.74 17.06
N ARG A 3 -13.59 -1.49 16.72
CA ARG A 3 -12.93 -0.72 15.64
C ARG A 3 -11.40 -0.53 15.83
N ASP A 4 -10.89 -0.84 17.00
CA ASP A 4 -9.50 -0.69 17.44
C ASP A 4 -8.60 -1.91 17.17
N GLN A 5 -9.15 -2.98 16.56
CA GLN A 5 -8.42 -4.22 16.22
C GLN A 5 -8.21 -4.43 14.71
N ARG A 6 -8.57 -3.46 13.88
CA ARG A 6 -8.41 -3.60 12.43
C ARG A 6 -6.93 -3.54 12.05
N LYS A 7 -6.48 -4.49 11.24
CA LYS A 7 -5.10 -4.53 10.75
C LYS A 7 -4.87 -3.41 9.73
N ASN A 8 -3.80 -2.66 9.87
CA ASN A 8 -3.39 -1.61 8.95
C ASN A 8 -2.60 -2.22 7.79
N ILE A 9 -3.21 -2.26 6.60
CA ILE A 9 -2.66 -2.88 5.41
C ILE A 9 -2.32 -1.78 4.41
N PHE A 10 -1.05 -1.69 4.02
CA PHE A 10 -0.53 -0.68 3.10
C PHE A 10 -0.44 -1.25 1.69
N ILE A 11 -1.10 -0.60 0.73
CA ILE A 11 -1.25 -1.13 -0.62
C ILE A 11 -0.43 -0.30 -1.62
N ILE A 12 0.50 -0.96 -2.29
CA ILE A 12 1.25 -0.40 -3.41
C ILE A 12 0.42 -0.58 -4.69
N GLY A 13 0.18 0.52 -5.41
CA GLY A 13 -0.67 0.56 -6.59
C GLY A 13 -2.17 0.72 -6.25
N MET A 14 -2.52 1.31 -5.11
CA MET A 14 -3.92 1.59 -4.77
C MET A 14 -4.39 2.91 -5.35
N ASP A 15 -5.59 2.91 -5.93
CA ASP A 15 -6.29 4.11 -6.37
C ASP A 15 -7.81 3.97 -6.16
N GLU A 16 -8.58 5.03 -6.44
CA GLU A 16 -10.03 5.00 -6.27
C GLU A 16 -10.73 3.98 -7.19
N ALA A 17 -10.14 3.68 -8.35
CA ALA A 17 -10.71 2.74 -9.31
C ALA A 17 -10.63 1.30 -8.79
N ASN A 18 -9.55 0.93 -8.11
CA ASN A 18 -9.35 -0.39 -7.55
C ASN A 18 -9.76 -0.54 -6.06
N ARG A 19 -9.96 0.57 -5.36
CA ARG A 19 -10.39 0.60 -3.95
C ARG A 19 -11.63 -0.26 -3.67
N ARG A 20 -12.65 -0.17 -4.53
CA ARG A 20 -13.88 -0.99 -4.38
C ARG A 20 -13.61 -2.49 -4.48
N THR A 21 -12.69 -2.88 -5.36
CA THR A 21 -12.28 -4.29 -5.51
C THR A 21 -11.57 -4.77 -4.25
N LEU A 22 -10.66 -3.96 -3.70
CA LEU A 22 -9.94 -4.26 -2.46
C LEU A 22 -10.87 -4.33 -1.24
N GLU A 23 -11.87 -3.46 -1.16
CA GLU A 23 -12.88 -3.46 -0.10
C GLU A 23 -13.89 -4.63 -0.22
N ALA A 24 -13.98 -5.28 -1.39
CA ALA A 24 -14.86 -6.43 -1.62
C ALA A 24 -14.20 -7.79 -1.28
N VAL A 25 -12.92 -7.80 -0.88
CA VAL A 25 -12.20 -9.02 -0.47
C VAL A 25 -12.85 -9.60 0.80
N PRO A 26 -12.93 -10.94 0.95
CA PRO A 26 -13.40 -11.55 2.19
C PRO A 26 -12.72 -10.97 3.42
N ASP A 27 -13.48 -10.78 4.50
CA ASP A 27 -13.00 -10.23 5.77
C ASP A 27 -12.41 -8.81 5.68
N ALA A 28 -12.71 -8.03 4.62
CA ALA A 28 -12.26 -6.64 4.49
C ALA A 28 -12.63 -5.75 5.69
N ASP A 29 -13.72 -6.06 6.42
CA ASP A 29 -14.14 -5.35 7.63
C ASP A 29 -13.08 -5.40 8.76
N GLY A 30 -12.23 -6.42 8.76
CA GLY A 30 -11.10 -6.57 9.69
C GLY A 30 -9.85 -5.77 9.31
N HIS A 31 -9.86 -5.12 8.15
CA HIS A 31 -8.71 -4.43 7.59
C HIS A 31 -8.98 -2.92 7.46
N ARG A 32 -7.92 -2.14 7.64
CA ARG A 32 -7.87 -0.73 7.27
C ARG A 32 -6.85 -0.61 6.15
N LEU A 33 -7.35 -0.35 4.94
CA LEU A 33 -6.52 -0.21 3.76
C LEU A 33 -5.98 1.22 3.67
N HIS A 34 -4.67 1.35 3.52
CA HIS A 34 -3.97 2.62 3.34
C HIS A 34 -3.26 2.61 1.98
N PRO A 35 -3.42 3.64 1.14
CA PRO A 35 -2.62 3.76 -0.07
C PRO A 35 -1.15 4.04 0.32
N LEU A 36 -0.23 3.22 -0.17
CA LEU A 36 1.21 3.43 0.03
C LEU A 36 1.85 4.17 -1.14
N LEU A 37 1.51 3.74 -2.34
CA LEU A 37 1.82 4.39 -3.62
C LEU A 37 0.64 4.16 -4.55
N SER A 38 0.35 5.12 -5.42
CA SER A 38 -0.67 4.99 -6.44
C SER A 38 -0.13 4.37 -7.73
N VAL A 39 -1.05 3.82 -8.52
CA VAL A 39 -0.81 3.35 -9.91
C VAL A 39 -0.14 4.45 -10.75
N LYS A 40 -0.51 5.72 -10.53
CA LYS A 40 0.07 6.85 -11.26
C LYS A 40 1.53 7.09 -10.88
N GLU A 41 1.86 7.10 -9.59
CA GLU A 41 3.23 7.30 -9.10
C GLU A 41 4.18 6.19 -9.59
N LEU A 42 3.69 4.95 -9.67
CA LEU A 42 4.47 3.82 -10.17
C LEU A 42 4.78 3.91 -11.68
N GLN A 43 4.00 4.68 -12.43
CA GLN A 43 4.14 4.89 -13.87
C GLN A 43 4.83 6.19 -14.26
N GLU A 44 5.23 7.02 -13.29
CA GLU A 44 5.86 8.29 -13.59
C GLU A 44 7.19 8.07 -14.33
N ASP A 45 7.25 8.56 -15.57
CA ASP A 45 8.46 8.52 -16.39
C ASP A 45 9.66 9.09 -15.64
N ALA A 46 10.82 8.45 -15.79
CA ALA A 46 12.09 8.80 -15.14
C ALA A 46 12.12 8.67 -13.60
N THR A 47 11.09 8.13 -12.94
CA THR A 47 11.15 7.84 -11.51
C THR A 47 11.97 6.58 -11.25
N THR A 48 12.95 6.69 -10.35
CA THR A 48 13.82 5.58 -9.95
C THR A 48 13.18 4.74 -8.84
N VAL A 49 13.64 3.49 -8.69
CA VAL A 49 13.22 2.62 -7.58
C VAL A 49 13.54 3.26 -6.22
N ASP A 50 14.69 3.94 -6.09
CA ASP A 50 15.09 4.62 -4.85
C ASP A 50 14.13 5.77 -4.48
N GLU A 51 13.66 6.54 -5.47
CA GLU A 51 12.67 7.58 -5.24
C GLU A 51 11.32 7.00 -4.81
N LEU A 52 10.88 5.89 -5.42
CA LEU A 52 9.66 5.19 -5.00
C LEU A 52 9.78 4.65 -3.58
N LEU A 53 10.94 4.09 -3.22
CA LEU A 53 11.22 3.62 -1.85
C LEU A 53 11.22 4.78 -0.85
N GLY A 54 11.82 5.92 -1.20
CA GLY A 54 11.82 7.11 -0.36
C GLY A 54 10.41 7.63 -0.09
N ARG A 55 9.56 7.69 -1.13
CA ARG A 55 8.14 8.09 -1.00
C ARG A 55 7.36 7.10 -0.14
N ALA A 56 7.49 5.80 -0.40
CA ALA A 56 6.83 4.76 0.39
C ALA A 56 7.25 4.82 1.87
N ARG A 57 8.55 4.96 2.14
CA ARG A 57 9.09 5.08 3.50
C ARG A 57 8.51 6.30 4.22
N ALA A 58 8.42 7.45 3.55
CA ALA A 58 7.84 8.65 4.14
C ALA A 58 6.37 8.46 4.56
N VAL A 59 5.57 7.73 3.78
CA VAL A 59 4.18 7.39 4.15
C VAL A 59 4.13 6.45 5.35
N LEU A 60 4.99 5.43 5.38
CA LEU A 60 5.05 4.46 6.49
C LEU A 60 5.52 5.14 7.78
N ASP A 61 6.56 5.96 7.73
CA ASP A 61 7.14 6.65 8.89
C ASP A 61 6.20 7.72 9.45
N ALA A 62 5.32 8.28 8.62
CA ALA A 62 4.28 9.22 9.05
C ALA A 62 3.04 8.53 9.65
N HIS A 63 2.93 7.20 9.57
CA HIS A 63 1.79 6.49 10.11
C HIS A 63 1.91 6.28 11.62
N GLU A 64 0.94 6.80 12.36
CA GLU A 64 0.76 6.48 13.77
C GLU A 64 -0.02 5.17 13.92
N GLY A 65 0.68 4.06 14.13
CA GLY A 65 0.06 2.74 14.32
C GLY A 65 0.95 1.57 13.90
N SER A 66 0.38 0.37 13.93
CA SER A 66 1.02 -0.82 13.36
C SER A 66 1.05 -0.75 11.84
N ILE A 67 2.11 -1.31 11.24
CA ILE A 67 2.14 -1.67 9.81
C ILE A 67 2.00 -3.19 9.77
N ASP A 68 0.77 -3.67 9.62
CA ASP A 68 0.49 -5.11 9.76
C ASP A 68 0.80 -5.89 8.48
N ALA A 69 0.77 -5.23 7.33
CA ALA A 69 1.24 -5.77 6.06
C ALA A 69 1.48 -4.68 5.00
N ILE A 70 2.35 -4.99 4.03
CA ILE A 70 2.52 -4.25 2.77
C ILE A 70 2.16 -5.21 1.63
N VAL A 71 1.22 -4.82 0.78
CA VAL A 71 0.68 -5.66 -0.29
C VAL A 71 0.77 -4.94 -1.63
N GLY A 72 1.17 -5.68 -2.65
CA GLY A 72 1.14 -5.20 -4.03
C GLY A 72 -0.20 -5.47 -4.71
N TYR A 73 -0.84 -4.43 -5.25
CA TYR A 73 -2.03 -4.59 -6.10
C TYR A 73 -1.69 -4.72 -7.59
N TRP A 74 -0.51 -4.25 -8.01
CA TRP A 74 -0.09 -4.22 -9.41
C TRP A 74 1.21 -4.99 -9.67
N ASP A 75 1.51 -5.38 -10.91
CA ASP A 75 2.49 -6.44 -11.23
C ASP A 75 3.96 -5.95 -11.27
N PHE A 76 4.22 -4.77 -11.83
CA PHE A 76 5.56 -4.17 -11.95
C PHE A 76 5.51 -2.65 -11.75
N PRO A 77 6.40 -2.01 -10.96
CA PRO A 77 7.59 -2.53 -10.27
C PRO A 77 7.33 -3.06 -8.84
N VAL A 78 6.07 -3.28 -8.48
CA VAL A 78 5.63 -3.63 -7.12
C VAL A 78 6.30 -4.89 -6.57
N SER A 79 6.50 -5.92 -7.41
CA SER A 79 7.18 -7.16 -7.05
C SER A 79 8.64 -6.96 -6.60
N THR A 80 9.29 -5.88 -7.01
CA THR A 80 10.63 -5.48 -6.55
C THR A 80 10.57 -4.68 -5.24
N LEU A 81 9.53 -3.86 -5.06
CA LEU A 81 9.41 -2.96 -3.91
C LEU A 81 9.04 -3.68 -2.62
N VAL A 82 8.11 -4.65 -2.67
CA VAL A 82 7.61 -5.33 -1.45
C VAL A 82 8.75 -5.96 -0.63
N PRO A 83 9.68 -6.76 -1.20
CA PRO A 83 10.77 -7.34 -0.43
C PRO A 83 11.71 -6.33 0.23
N LEU A 84 11.92 -5.16 -0.39
CA LEU A 84 12.84 -4.11 0.09
C LEU A 84 12.26 -3.26 1.23
N LEU A 85 10.94 -3.32 1.45
CA LEU A 85 10.24 -2.56 2.47
C LEU A 85 9.94 -3.36 3.76
N SER A 86 10.25 -4.66 3.74
CA SER A 86 10.04 -5.61 4.86
C SER A 86 10.92 -5.33 6.08
#